data_AF-A0A821URI2-F1
#
_entry.id   AF-A0A821URI2-F1
#
_cell.length_a   1.000
_cell.length_b   1.000
_cell.length_c   1.000
_cell.angle_alpha   90.00
_cell.angle_beta   90.00
_cell.angle_gamma   90.00
#
_symmetry.space_group_name_H-M   'P 1'
#
loop_
_entity.id
_entity.type
_entity.pdbx_description
1 polymer ?
#
loop_
_entity_poly.entity_id
_entity_poly.type
_entity_poly.pdbx_seq_one_letter_code
_entity_poly.pdbx_strand_id
1 'polypeptide(L)'
;QGWNIEYLYRLLRTVADADIVHEIISNETIEPEKTNCFELTEDGRFLTSVHPSKARYLICWELSPLLKTASHYLPDLIREGSSKGTGIQRIINNESIFDFLKKEENKKMAHNFNEAMTSLSSYNSQYIVNSVDFGRFNTIVDIGGGLGSLLSHILEKYLTINIVICCPLAAVRIALRISMARSSFQS
;
A
#
# COMPACT_ATOMS: atom_id res chain seq x y z
N GLN A 1 2.41 23.60 13.81
CA GLN A 1 2.19 23.02 15.15
C GLN A 1 3.51 22.36 15.56
N GLY A 2 4.12 22.80 16.66
CA GLY A 2 5.35 22.18 17.18
C GLY A 2 5.01 20.89 17.93
N TRP A 3 5.89 19.90 17.83
CA TRP A 3 5.75 18.64 18.57
C TRP A 3 6.14 18.86 20.04
N ASN A 4 5.42 18.19 20.96
CA ASN A 4 5.87 18.11 22.35
C ASN A 4 7.08 17.16 22.40
N ILE A 5 8.24 17.69 22.81
CA ILE A 5 9.51 16.97 22.75
C ILE A 5 9.54 15.72 23.65
N GLU A 6 8.89 15.79 24.82
CA GLU A 6 8.82 14.68 25.76
C GLU A 6 7.96 13.54 25.21
N TYR A 7 6.78 13.86 24.66
CA TYR A 7 5.91 12.85 24.05
C TYR A 7 6.51 12.27 22.77
N LEU A 8 7.19 13.09 21.97
CA LEU A 8 7.89 12.61 20.78
C LEU A 8 9.03 11.66 21.17
N TYR A 9 9.82 11.99 22.18
CA TYR A 9 10.87 11.11 22.68
C TYR A 9 10.30 9.79 23.19
N ARG A 10 9.24 9.82 24.00
CA ARG A 10 8.56 8.61 24.47
C ARG A 10 8.02 7.75 23.33
N LEU A 11 7.47 8.37 22.29
CA LEU A 11 7.02 7.66 21.09
C LEU A 11 8.19 7.02 20.35
N LEU A 12 9.29 7.74 20.11
CA LEU A 12 10.47 7.22 19.43
C LEU A 12 11.13 6.08 20.22
N ARG A 13 11.13 6.15 21.55
CA ARG A 13 11.53 5.04 22.43
C ARG A 13 10.66 3.79 22.24
N THR A 14 9.33 3.94 22.22
CA THR A 14 8.43 2.81 21.94
C THR A 14 8.64 2.24 20.54
N VAL A 15 8.91 3.10 19.56
CA VAL A 15 9.19 2.69 18.17
C VAL A 15 10.56 2.00 18.06
N ALA A 16 11.51 2.38 18.92
CA ALA A 16 12.80 1.70 19.04
C ALA A 16 12.67 0.30 19.67
N ASP A 17 11.81 0.15 20.68
CA ASP A 17 11.49 -1.16 21.25
C ASP A 17 10.81 -2.10 20.22
N ALA A 18 10.20 -1.55 19.17
CA ALA A 18 9.63 -2.27 18.04
C ALA A 18 10.63 -2.49 16.87
N ASP A 19 11.91 -2.16 17.07
CA ASP A 19 13.01 -2.29 16.09
C ASP A 19 12.81 -1.52 14.77
N ILE A 20 12.07 -0.41 14.81
CA ILE A 20 11.85 0.46 13.65
C ILE A 20 12.87 1.60 13.59
N VAL A 21 13.36 2.05 14.74
CA VAL A 21 14.45 3.03 14.87
C VAL A 21 15.44 2.57 15.93
N HIS A 22 16.68 3.02 15.84
CA HIS A 22 17.70 2.78 16.86
C HIS A 22 18.09 4.11 17.53
N GLU A 23 18.12 4.13 18.86
CA GLU A 23 18.57 5.30 19.63
C GLU A 23 20.11 5.33 19.62
N ILE A 24 20.69 6.41 19.08
CA ILE A 24 22.14 6.60 19.03
C ILE A 24 22.59 7.10 20.41
N ILE A 25 23.23 6.23 21.19
CA ILE A 25 23.78 6.59 22.49
C ILE A 25 25.16 7.21 22.27
N SER A 26 25.25 8.54 22.40
CA SER A 26 26.55 9.22 22.42
C SER A 26 27.26 8.95 23.76
N ASN A 27 28.38 8.24 23.70
CA ASN A 27 29.22 7.93 24.87
C ASN A 27 30.23 9.04 25.21
N GLU A 28 30.18 10.19 24.52
CA GLU A 28 31.11 11.29 24.76
C GLU A 28 30.47 12.35 25.67
N THR A 29 30.91 12.34 26.93
CA THR A 29 30.86 13.49 27.83
C THR A 29 31.58 14.67 27.17
N ILE A 30 30.86 15.66 26.64
CA ILE A 30 31.17 17.11 26.62
C ILE A 30 29.95 17.89 26.05
N GLU A 31 29.28 18.65 26.93
CA GLU A 31 28.48 19.89 26.70
C GLU A 31 27.13 19.86 25.91
N PRO A 32 26.28 20.91 25.95
CA PRO A 32 25.14 21.02 26.85
C PRO A 32 23.84 21.18 26.06
N GLU A 33 23.54 20.25 25.16
CA GLU A 33 22.20 20.06 24.60
C GLU A 33 22.15 18.63 24.06
N LYS A 34 21.93 17.68 24.97
CA LYS A 34 21.87 16.25 24.70
C LYS A 34 20.67 15.96 23.78
N THR A 35 20.87 16.14 22.47
CA THR A 35 19.85 15.84 21.47
C THR A 35 19.83 14.33 21.31
N ASN A 36 18.79 13.68 21.81
CA ASN A 36 18.60 12.25 21.60
C ASN A 36 18.39 12.00 20.10
N CYS A 37 19.33 11.30 19.48
CA CYS A 37 19.32 11.01 18.07
C CYS A 37 18.76 9.60 17.82
N PHE A 38 18.01 9.45 16.73
CA PHE A 38 17.49 8.16 16.29
C PHE A 38 17.83 7.95 14.83
N GLU A 39 18.17 6.71 14.46
CA GLU A 39 18.37 6.30 13.07
C GLU A 39 17.36 5.23 12.65
N LEU A 40 17.10 5.11 11.34
CA LEU A 40 16.23 4.05 10.81
C LEU A 40 16.97 2.71 10.77
N THR A 41 16.33 1.67 11.29
CA THR A 41 16.75 0.27 11.12
C THR A 41 16.43 -0.21 9.70
N GLU A 42 16.80 -1.44 9.36
CA GLU A 42 16.37 -2.06 8.10
C GLU A 42 14.84 -2.16 7.99
N ASP A 43 14.17 -2.59 9.07
CA ASP A 43 12.71 -2.65 9.14
C ASP A 43 12.05 -1.26 9.04
N GLY A 44 12.66 -0.25 9.67
CA GLY A 44 12.23 1.13 9.55
C GLY A 44 12.25 1.68 8.13
N ARG A 45 13.16 1.19 7.26
CA ARG A 45 13.21 1.61 5.85
C ARG A 45 11.94 1.23 5.09
N PHE A 46 11.26 0.12 5.44
CA PHE A 46 9.99 -0.28 4.81
C PHE A 46 8.87 0.74 5.02
N LEU A 47 8.96 1.56 6.08
CA LEU A 47 7.98 2.60 6.41
C LEU A 47 8.22 3.92 5.65
N THR A 48 9.30 4.03 4.89
CA THR A 48 9.62 5.23 4.10
C THR A 48 8.85 5.29 2.77
N SER A 49 8.63 6.49 2.23
CA SER A 49 7.95 6.68 0.93
C SER A 49 8.77 6.25 -0.27
N VAL A 50 10.08 6.14 -0.08
CA VAL A 50 11.02 5.80 -1.15
C VAL A 50 11.23 4.30 -1.29
N HIS A 51 10.80 3.50 -0.30
CA HIS A 51 11.04 2.07 -0.32
C HIS A 51 10.25 1.38 -1.45
N PRO A 52 10.87 0.53 -2.29
CA PRO A 52 10.20 -0.11 -3.43
C PRO A 52 8.99 -0.95 -3.06
N SER A 53 8.99 -1.59 -1.88
CA SER A 53 7.87 -2.42 -1.43
C SER A 53 6.60 -1.62 -1.13
N LYS A 54 6.71 -0.30 -0.88
CA LYS A 54 5.59 0.58 -0.53
C LYS A 54 4.78 0.09 0.69
N ALA A 55 5.36 -0.75 1.55
CA ALA A 55 4.68 -1.37 2.70
C ALA A 55 4.05 -0.34 3.66
N ARG A 56 4.66 0.84 3.81
CA ARG A 56 4.10 1.96 4.57
C ARG A 56 2.63 2.25 4.24
N TYR A 57 2.24 2.14 2.97
CA TYR A 57 0.93 2.58 2.51
C TYR A 57 -0.14 1.58 2.94
N LEU A 58 0.21 0.29 2.95
CA LEU A 58 -0.63 -0.76 3.53
C LEU A 58 -0.87 -0.49 5.02
N ILE A 59 0.19 -0.21 5.79
CA ILE A 59 0.07 0.11 7.22
C ILE A 59 -0.77 1.37 7.44
N CYS A 60 -0.54 2.44 6.66
CA CYS A 60 -1.33 3.67 6.74
C CYS A 60 -2.80 3.45 6.37
N TRP A 61 -3.10 2.51 5.47
CA TRP A 61 -4.47 2.15 5.10
C TRP A 61 -5.14 1.34 6.21
N GLU A 62 -4.52 0.24 6.64
CA GLU A 62 -5.04 -0.66 7.69
C GLU A 62 -5.28 0.07 9.02
N LEU A 63 -4.35 0.94 9.41
CA LEU A 63 -4.45 1.74 10.63
C LEU A 63 -5.15 3.09 10.41
N SER A 64 -5.79 3.30 9.26
CA SER A 64 -6.51 4.55 8.98
C SER A 64 -7.67 4.76 9.96
N PRO A 65 -8.05 6.03 10.24
CA PRO A 65 -9.20 6.31 11.08
C PRO A 65 -10.51 5.67 10.57
N LEU A 66 -10.65 5.52 9.25
CA LEU A 66 -11.80 4.87 8.62
C LEU A 66 -11.90 3.39 9.03
N LEU A 67 -10.83 2.60 8.80
CA LEU A 67 -10.83 1.18 9.13
C LEU A 67 -10.82 0.93 10.64
N LYS A 68 -10.08 1.75 11.40
CA LYS A 68 -10.10 1.69 12.86
C LYS A 68 -11.51 1.88 13.41
N THR A 69 -12.21 2.93 12.97
CA THR A 69 -13.59 3.18 13.43
C THR A 69 -14.54 2.11 12.91
N ALA A 70 -14.33 1.60 11.69
CA ALA A 70 -15.16 0.53 11.13
C ALA A 70 -15.06 -0.75 11.96
N SER A 71 -13.88 -1.04 12.50
CA SER A 71 -13.64 -2.21 13.33
C SER A 71 -14.45 -2.21 14.63
N HIS A 72 -14.88 -1.05 15.14
CA HIS A 72 -15.74 -0.96 16.32
C HIS A 72 -17.11 -1.61 16.09
N TYR A 73 -17.56 -1.76 14.84
CA TYR A 73 -18.82 -2.44 14.51
C TYR A 73 -18.69 -3.97 14.40
N LEU A 74 -17.48 -4.53 14.57
CA LEU A 74 -17.26 -5.97 14.48
C LEU A 74 -18.18 -6.80 15.39
N PRO A 75 -18.42 -6.44 16.67
CA PRO A 75 -19.33 -7.20 17.53
C PRO A 75 -20.76 -7.25 16.98
N ASP A 76 -21.25 -6.16 16.38
CA ASP A 76 -22.59 -6.12 15.79
C ASP A 76 -22.68 -6.94 14.51
N LEU A 77 -21.63 -6.89 13.68
CA LEU A 77 -21.53 -7.71 12.47
C LEU A 77 -21.53 -9.22 12.80
N ILE A 78 -20.91 -9.62 13.91
CA ILE A 78 -20.94 -11.01 14.37
C ILE A 78 -22.34 -11.42 14.84
N ARG A 79 -23.05 -10.55 15.56
CA ARG A 79 -24.38 -10.86 16.12
C ARG A 79 -25.50 -10.82 15.09
N GLU A 80 -25.50 -9.82 14.22
CA GLU A 80 -26.61 -9.48 13.33
C GLU A 80 -26.31 -9.79 11.85
N GLY A 81 -25.07 -10.20 11.55
CA GLY A 81 -24.55 -10.31 10.19
C GLY A 81 -24.36 -8.95 9.51
N SER A 82 -24.17 -8.98 8.19
CA SER A 82 -24.01 -7.78 7.35
C SER A 82 -25.33 -7.23 6.80
N SER A 83 -26.47 -7.63 7.38
CA SER A 83 -27.82 -7.23 6.94
C SER A 83 -28.04 -5.71 6.99
N LYS A 84 -27.41 -5.03 7.95
CA LYS A 84 -27.41 -3.56 8.10
C LYS A 84 -26.15 -2.90 7.49
N GLY A 85 -25.53 -3.55 6.52
CA GLY A 85 -24.28 -3.11 5.90
C GLY A 85 -23.03 -3.44 6.72
N THR A 86 -21.88 -3.23 6.10
CA THR A 86 -20.54 -3.41 6.69
C THR A 86 -20.17 -2.26 7.64
N GLY A 87 -19.14 -2.45 8.48
CA GLY A 87 -18.66 -1.40 9.39
C GLY A 87 -18.22 -0.13 8.64
N ILE A 88 -17.65 -0.28 7.45
CA ILE A 88 -17.28 0.87 6.60
C ILE A 88 -18.53 1.60 6.12
N GLN A 89 -19.51 0.87 5.56
CA GLN A 89 -20.77 1.46 5.07
C GLN A 89 -21.51 2.24 6.17
N ARG A 90 -21.49 1.77 7.42
CA ARG A 90 -22.10 2.48 8.54
C ARG A 90 -21.45 3.84 8.83
N ILE A 91 -20.15 3.99 8.55
CA ILE A 91 -19.40 5.25 8.78
C ILE A 91 -19.58 6.23 7.62
N ILE A 92 -19.68 5.71 6.40
CA ILE A 92 -19.80 6.53 5.18
C ILE A 92 -21.26 6.68 4.73
N ASN A 93 -22.22 6.53 5.65
CA ASN A 93 -23.65 6.71 5.40
C ASN A 93 -24.19 5.84 4.24
N ASN A 94 -23.79 4.56 4.20
CA ASN A 94 -24.12 3.56 3.18
C ASN A 94 -23.63 3.91 1.76
N GLU A 95 -22.74 4.88 1.62
CA GLU A 95 -22.05 5.16 0.35
C GLU A 95 -21.15 3.98 -0.06
N SER A 96 -20.85 3.88 -1.35
CA SER A 96 -19.76 3.03 -1.84
C SER A 96 -18.42 3.58 -1.37
N ILE A 97 -17.52 2.71 -0.91
CA ILE A 97 -16.16 3.12 -0.52
C ILE A 97 -15.42 3.83 -1.66
N PHE A 98 -15.65 3.43 -2.91
CA PHE A 98 -15.01 4.07 -4.07
C PHE A 98 -15.55 5.48 -4.32
N ASP A 99 -16.83 5.72 -4.09
CA ASP A 99 -17.41 7.06 -4.26
C ASP A 99 -16.99 7.97 -3.11
N PHE A 100 -16.94 7.43 -1.89
CA PHE A 100 -16.35 8.11 -0.74
C PHE A 100 -14.89 8.53 -1.01
N LEU A 101 -14.05 7.64 -1.57
CA LEU A 101 -12.65 7.93 -1.88
C LEU A 101 -12.46 8.91 -3.05
N LYS A 102 -13.42 9.06 -3.97
CA LYS A 102 -13.34 10.04 -5.07
C LYS A 102 -13.51 11.48 -4.60
N LYS A 103 -14.08 11.70 -3.40
CA LYS A 103 -14.31 13.04 -2.85
C LYS A 103 -12.99 13.77 -2.60
N GLU A 104 -12.99 15.07 -2.85
CA GLU A 104 -11.80 15.92 -2.80
C GLU A 104 -11.12 15.88 -1.42
N GLU A 105 -11.93 15.92 -0.36
CA GLU A 105 -11.50 15.83 1.03
C GLU A 105 -10.80 14.51 1.38
N ASN A 106 -11.05 13.45 0.59
CA ASN A 106 -10.53 12.11 0.82
C ASN A 106 -9.34 11.76 -0.09
N LYS A 107 -8.83 12.69 -0.90
CA LYS A 107 -7.73 12.45 -1.86
C LYS A 107 -6.51 11.79 -1.24
N LYS A 108 -6.10 12.19 -0.03
CA LYS A 108 -4.95 11.59 0.66
C LYS A 108 -5.23 10.12 1.04
N MET A 109 -6.46 9.82 1.46
CA MET A 109 -6.88 8.46 1.76
C MET A 109 -6.96 7.61 0.49
N ALA A 110 -7.49 8.17 -0.60
CA ALA A 110 -7.53 7.50 -1.90
C ALA A 110 -6.12 7.19 -2.44
N HIS A 111 -5.18 8.12 -2.27
CA HIS A 111 -3.78 7.87 -2.60
C HIS A 111 -3.21 6.71 -1.79
N ASN A 112 -3.37 6.72 -0.46
CA ASN A 112 -2.90 5.62 0.40
C ASN A 112 -3.55 4.29 0.02
N PHE A 113 -4.85 4.27 -0.26
CA PHE A 113 -5.56 3.09 -0.73
C PHE A 113 -4.96 2.53 -2.02
N ASN A 114 -4.78 3.38 -3.05
CA ASN A 114 -4.23 2.95 -4.33
C ASN A 114 -2.79 2.42 -4.20
N GLU A 115 -1.94 3.08 -3.42
CA GLU A 115 -0.57 2.63 -3.17
C GLU A 115 -0.54 1.33 -2.35
N ALA A 116 -1.42 1.17 -1.37
CA ALA A 116 -1.57 -0.05 -0.58
C ALA A 116 -1.98 -1.24 -1.46
N MET A 117 -3.02 -1.07 -2.28
CA MET A 117 -3.49 -2.12 -3.21
C MET A 117 -2.41 -2.48 -4.25
N THR A 118 -1.63 -1.49 -4.70
CA THR A 118 -0.51 -1.73 -5.61
C THR A 118 0.61 -2.55 -4.96
N SER A 119 0.97 -2.22 -3.71
CA SER A 119 1.96 -2.96 -2.92
C SER A 119 1.53 -4.44 -2.76
N LEU A 120 0.29 -4.67 -2.31
CA LEU A 120 -0.26 -6.00 -2.11
C LEU A 120 -0.35 -6.80 -3.42
N SER A 121 -0.83 -6.16 -4.49
CA SER A 121 -0.91 -6.79 -5.81
C SER A 121 0.47 -7.19 -6.33
N SER A 122 1.49 -6.34 -6.15
CA SER A 122 2.85 -6.63 -6.62
C SER A 122 3.46 -7.83 -5.89
N TYR A 123 3.26 -7.92 -4.57
CA TYR A 123 3.69 -9.07 -3.77
C TYR A 123 2.99 -10.36 -4.25
N ASN A 124 1.67 -10.37 -4.35
CA ASN A 124 0.91 -11.55 -4.77
C ASN A 124 1.18 -11.96 -6.23
N SER A 125 1.41 -11.00 -7.12
CA SER A 125 1.65 -11.25 -8.54
C SER A 125 2.88 -12.12 -8.78
N GLN A 126 3.96 -11.90 -8.01
CA GLN A 126 5.17 -12.72 -8.13
C GLN A 126 4.90 -14.20 -7.82
N TYR A 127 4.12 -14.49 -6.77
CA TYR A 127 3.73 -15.86 -6.44
C TYR A 127 2.84 -16.48 -7.52
N ILE A 128 1.85 -15.73 -8.01
CA ILE A 128 0.91 -16.21 -9.02
C ILE A 128 1.65 -16.57 -10.32
N VAL A 129 2.52 -15.68 -10.81
CA VAL A 129 3.32 -15.86 -12.04
C VAL A 129 4.27 -17.05 -11.97
N ASN A 130 4.71 -17.41 -10.76
CA ASN A 130 5.56 -18.57 -10.54
C ASN A 130 4.77 -19.87 -10.34
N SER A 131 3.51 -19.80 -9.93
CA SER A 131 2.69 -20.97 -9.65
C SER A 131 1.84 -21.42 -10.84
N VAL A 132 1.60 -20.54 -11.81
CA VAL A 132 0.72 -20.79 -12.96
C VAL A 132 1.51 -20.76 -14.27
N ASP A 133 1.33 -21.79 -15.09
CA ASP A 133 1.84 -21.81 -16.46
C ASP A 133 0.91 -21.00 -17.39
N PHE A 134 1.21 -19.70 -17.49
CA PHE A 134 0.47 -18.79 -18.36
C PHE A 134 0.76 -19.01 -19.85
N GLY A 135 1.85 -19.71 -20.21
CA GLY A 135 2.24 -19.97 -21.60
C GLY A 135 1.22 -20.78 -22.39
N ARG A 136 0.30 -21.47 -21.68
CA ARG A 136 -0.80 -22.25 -22.27
C ARG A 136 -1.95 -21.41 -22.79
N PHE A 137 -1.97 -20.11 -22.48
CA PHE A 137 -3.05 -19.21 -22.89
C PHE A 137 -2.56 -18.23 -23.96
N ASN A 138 -3.35 -18.08 -25.02
CA ASN A 138 -3.06 -17.10 -26.08
C ASN A 138 -3.49 -15.68 -25.72
N THR A 139 -4.51 -15.56 -24.86
CA THR A 139 -5.11 -14.28 -24.45
C THR A 139 -5.40 -14.29 -22.96
N ILE A 140 -4.95 -13.26 -22.24
CA ILE A 140 -5.22 -13.05 -20.82
C ILE A 140 -5.95 -11.71 -20.65
N VAL A 141 -7.04 -11.70 -19.89
CA VAL A 141 -7.81 -10.49 -19.56
C VAL A 141 -7.76 -10.27 -18.06
N ASP A 142 -7.24 -9.12 -17.64
CA ASP A 142 -7.21 -8.71 -16.23
C ASP A 142 -8.37 -7.74 -15.94
N ILE A 143 -9.37 -8.21 -15.20
CA ILE A 143 -10.56 -7.44 -14.84
C ILE A 143 -10.35 -6.85 -13.44
N GLY A 144 -10.25 -5.52 -13.37
CA GLY A 144 -9.95 -4.84 -12.11
C GLY A 144 -8.48 -4.88 -11.71
N GLY A 145 -7.57 -5.08 -12.67
CA GLY A 145 -6.12 -5.19 -12.46
C GLY A 145 -5.41 -3.97 -11.87
N GLY A 146 -6.14 -2.93 -11.47
CA GLY A 146 -5.60 -1.71 -10.90
C GLY A 146 -4.54 -1.10 -11.82
N LEU A 147 -3.31 -0.97 -11.32
CA LEU A 147 -2.18 -0.44 -12.09
C LEU A 147 -1.53 -1.46 -13.05
N GLY A 148 -2.02 -2.71 -13.12
CA GLY A 148 -1.51 -3.72 -14.04
C GLY A 148 -0.23 -4.43 -13.57
N SER A 149 0.03 -4.47 -12.26
CA SER A 149 1.21 -5.15 -11.70
C SER A 149 1.27 -6.63 -12.10
N LEU A 150 0.15 -7.35 -12.06
CA LEU A 150 0.09 -8.78 -12.42
C LEU A 150 0.50 -9.01 -13.87
N LEU A 151 -0.14 -8.28 -14.79
CA LEU A 151 0.14 -8.41 -16.21
C LEU A 151 1.57 -8.01 -16.57
N SER A 152 2.14 -7.03 -15.86
CA SER A 152 3.55 -6.66 -16.03
C SER A 152 4.47 -7.83 -15.73
N HIS A 153 4.27 -8.53 -14.59
CA HIS A 153 5.06 -9.71 -14.24
C HIS A 153 4.81 -10.90 -15.18
N ILE A 154 3.58 -11.08 -15.69
CA ILE A 154 3.28 -12.11 -16.70
C ILE A 154 4.07 -11.84 -17.99
N LEU A 155 4.12 -10.59 -18.45
CA LEU A 155 4.82 -10.20 -19.69
C LEU A 155 6.33 -10.32 -19.58
N GLU A 156 6.90 -10.02 -18.43
CA GLU A 156 8.33 -10.23 -18.16
C GLU A 156 8.74 -11.69 -18.34
N LYS A 157 7.82 -12.63 -18.04
CA LYS A 157 8.05 -14.07 -18.16
C LYS A 157 7.61 -14.68 -19.50
N TYR A 158 6.53 -14.16 -20.11
CA TYR A 158 5.93 -14.70 -21.33
C TYR A 158 5.70 -13.61 -22.38
N LEU A 159 6.72 -13.38 -23.22
CA LEU A 159 6.77 -12.26 -24.17
C LEU A 159 5.72 -12.32 -25.30
N THR A 160 5.19 -13.50 -25.61
CA THR A 160 4.36 -13.76 -26.80
C THR A 160 2.84 -13.77 -26.55
N ILE A 161 2.38 -13.51 -25.32
CA ILE A 161 0.95 -13.61 -24.95
C ILE A 161 0.20 -12.30 -25.25
N ASN A 162 -1.03 -12.38 -25.77
CA ASN A 162 -1.89 -11.19 -25.90
C ASN A 162 -2.56 -10.86 -24.57
N ILE A 163 -2.56 -9.58 -24.20
CA ILE A 163 -3.05 -9.14 -22.89
C ILE A 163 -4.01 -7.97 -23.05
N VAL A 164 -5.11 -8.00 -22.28
CA VAL A 164 -6.11 -6.95 -22.21
C VAL A 164 -6.30 -6.53 -20.74
N ILE A 165 -6.24 -5.23 -20.47
CA ILE A 165 -6.52 -4.66 -19.15
C ILE A 165 -7.91 -4.03 -19.18
N CYS A 166 -8.80 -4.51 -18.31
CA CYS A 166 -10.11 -3.89 -18.11
C CYS A 166 -10.13 -3.18 -16.76
N CYS A 167 -9.82 -1.87 -16.76
CA CYS A 167 -9.79 -1.02 -15.56
C CYS A 167 -10.40 0.35 -15.87
N PRO A 168 -11.07 1.03 -14.91
CA PRO A 168 -11.46 2.43 -15.07
C PRO A 168 -10.23 3.33 -15.36
N LEU A 169 -10.45 4.37 -16.17
CA LEU A 169 -9.50 5.21 -16.95
C LEU A 169 -8.23 5.75 -16.24
N ALA A 170 -8.04 5.59 -14.93
CA ALA A 170 -6.87 6.09 -14.21
C ALA A 170 -5.58 5.24 -14.40
N ALA A 171 -5.68 4.03 -14.95
CA ALA A 171 -4.56 3.07 -15.06
C ALA A 171 -3.79 3.07 -16.40
N VAL A 172 -4.14 3.95 -17.35
CA VAL A 172 -3.65 3.91 -18.75
C VAL A 172 -2.13 4.11 -18.90
N ARG A 173 -1.45 4.67 -17.90
CA ARG A 173 0.00 5.00 -17.98
C ARG A 173 0.93 3.78 -18.08
N ILE A 174 0.52 2.60 -17.61
CA ILE A 174 1.39 1.40 -17.61
C ILE A 174 1.20 0.55 -18.87
N ALA A 175 -0.01 0.53 -19.46
CA ALA A 175 -0.22 -0.06 -20.78
C ALA A 175 0.71 0.54 -21.87
N LEU A 176 1.03 1.84 -21.74
CA LEU A 176 2.00 2.52 -22.62
C LEU A 176 3.44 2.03 -22.41
N ARG A 177 3.87 1.75 -21.17
CA ARG A 177 5.22 1.21 -20.89
C ARG A 177 5.38 -0.22 -21.44
N ILE A 178 4.33 -1.03 -21.32
CA ILE A 178 4.28 -2.39 -21.87
C ILE A 178 4.37 -2.37 -23.41
N SER A 179 3.66 -1.43 -24.05
CA SER A 179 3.73 -1.23 -25.51
C SER A 179 5.13 -0.80 -25.96
N MET A 180 5.77 0.12 -25.22
CA MET A 180 7.13 0.60 -25.52
C MET A 180 8.20 -0.49 -25.38
N ALA A 181 8.07 -1.39 -24.40
CA ALA A 181 9.00 -2.51 -24.21
C ALA A 181 8.89 -3.56 -25.34
N ARG A 182 7.72 -3.71 -25.96
CA ARG A 182 7.54 -4.56 -27.16
C ARG A 182 8.20 -3.96 -28.40
N SER A 183 8.13 -2.64 -28.56
CA SER A 183 8.75 -1.96 -29.71
C SER A 183 10.28 -1.95 -29.67
N SER A 184 10.91 -1.96 -28.49
CA SER A 184 12.37 -1.98 -28.35
C SER A 184 13.01 -3.38 -28.52
N PHE A 185 12.21 -4.45 -28.55
CA PHE A 185 12.66 -5.82 -28.84
C PHE A 185 12.48 -6.22 -30.33
N GLN A 186 11.80 -5.39 -31.12
CA GLN A 186 11.60 -5.60 -32.56
C GLN A 186 12.54 -4.75 -33.44
N SER A 187 13.49 -4.02 -32.84
CA SER A 187 14.56 -3.27 -33.50
C SER A 187 15.92 -3.92 -33.26
#